data_AF-A0A960HR98-F1
#
_entry.id   AF-A0A960HR98-F1
#
_cell.length_a   1.000
_cell.length_b   1.000
_cell.length_c   1.000
_cell.angle_alpha   90.00
_cell.angle_beta   90.00
_cell.angle_gamma   90.00
#
_symmetry.space_group_name_H-M   'P 1'
#
loop_
_entity.id
_entity.type
_entity.pdbx_description
1 polymer ?
#
loop_
_entity_poly.entity_id
_entity_poly.type
_entity_poly.pdbx_seq_one_letter_code
_entity_poly.pdbx_strand_id
1 'polypeptide(L)'
;SDSAVRRYVRDAGDLLHELNVLTRCDCTTRNERKARTLSKRMDDLEDRIAELQEAEEIAKIRPELDGKAIMDHLGIGPGREIGEALQFLLDIRLDEGLIGEDEAYRRLDAWWAARA
;
A
#
# COMPACT_ATOMS: atom_id res chain seq x y z
N SER A 1 9.11 4.93 -14.84
CA SER A 1 8.16 5.56 -13.91
C SER A 1 7.39 4.46 -13.19
N ASP A 2 6.87 4.73 -12.00
CA ASP A 2 6.08 3.73 -11.26
C ASP A 2 4.85 3.26 -12.02
N SER A 3 4.25 4.12 -12.84
CA SER A 3 3.14 3.74 -13.72
C SER A 3 3.51 2.66 -14.74
N ALA A 4 4.76 2.66 -15.23
CA ALA A 4 5.25 1.63 -16.14
C ALA A 4 5.55 0.33 -15.38
N VAL A 5 6.13 0.43 -14.17
CA VAL A 5 6.42 -0.73 -13.32
C VAL A 5 5.12 -1.45 -12.92
N ARG A 6 4.10 -0.71 -12.47
CA ARG A 6 2.78 -1.27 -12.15
C ARG A 6 2.11 -1.95 -13.34
N ARG A 7 2.25 -1.38 -14.54
CA ARG A 7 1.73 -1.98 -15.78
C ARG A 7 2.45 -3.29 -16.07
N TYR A 8 3.78 -3.28 -16.01
CA TYR A 8 4.60 -4.47 -16.20
C TYR A 8 4.20 -5.60 -15.24
N VAL A 9 4.09 -5.30 -13.94
CA VAL A 9 3.65 -6.26 -12.91
C VAL A 9 2.25 -6.81 -13.22
N ARG A 10 1.29 -5.94 -13.56
CA ARG A 10 -0.07 -6.36 -13.91
C ARG A 10 -0.10 -7.26 -15.14
N ASP A 11 0.60 -6.88 -16.19
CA ASP A 11 0.59 -7.59 -17.47
C ASP A 11 1.33 -8.93 -17.36
N ALA A 12 2.38 -9.00 -16.53
CA ALA A 12 3.13 -10.23 -16.27
C ALA A 12 2.39 -11.19 -15.31
N GLY A 13 1.63 -10.66 -14.36
CA GLY A 13 0.82 -11.44 -13.42
C GLY A 13 1.65 -12.51 -12.69
N ASP A 14 1.14 -13.74 -12.68
CA ASP A 14 1.78 -14.89 -12.02
C ASP A 14 3.15 -15.26 -12.63
N LEU A 15 3.40 -14.86 -13.88
CA LEU A 15 4.65 -15.15 -14.60
C LEU A 15 5.75 -14.11 -14.33
N LEU A 16 5.49 -13.09 -13.51
CA LEU A 16 6.43 -11.99 -13.26
C LEU A 16 7.84 -12.46 -12.86
N HIS A 17 7.90 -13.43 -11.95
CA HIS A 17 9.18 -13.98 -11.50
C HIS A 17 9.94 -14.66 -12.64
N GLU A 18 9.24 -15.53 -13.39
CA GLU A 18 9.81 -16.29 -14.50
C GLU A 18 10.27 -15.37 -15.64
N LEU A 19 9.53 -14.29 -15.90
CA LEU A 19 9.87 -13.29 -16.90
C LEU A 19 11.14 -12.51 -16.53
N ASN A 20 11.30 -12.15 -15.25
CA ASN A 20 12.51 -11.51 -14.76
C ASN A 20 13.72 -12.44 -14.88
N VAL A 21 13.56 -13.72 -14.52
CA VAL A 21 14.61 -14.75 -14.68
C VAL A 21 14.99 -14.91 -16.16
N LEU A 22 14.01 -15.05 -17.05
CA LEU A 22 14.24 -15.16 -18.49
C LEU A 22 15.03 -13.96 -19.02
N THR A 23 14.64 -12.75 -18.62
CA THR A 23 15.30 -11.50 -19.03
C THR A 23 16.76 -11.46 -18.57
N ARG A 24 17.05 -11.93 -17.35
CA ARG A 24 18.42 -12.05 -16.83
C ARG A 24 19.24 -13.06 -17.63
N CYS A 25 18.64 -14.20 -18.02
CA CYS A 25 19.31 -15.24 -18.80
C CYS A 25 19.58 -14.81 -20.25
N ASP A 26 18.67 -14.06 -20.87
CA ASP A 26 18.79 -13.63 -22.28
C ASP A 26 19.86 -12.55 -22.49
N CYS A 27 20.11 -11.73 -21.46
CA CYS A 27 21.16 -10.70 -21.46
C CYS A 27 22.58 -11.29 -21.34
N THR A 28 23.08 -11.88 -22.43
CA THR A 28 24.45 -12.39 -22.51
C THR A 28 25.39 -11.41 -23.23
N THR A 29 26.51 -11.06 -22.58
CA THR A 29 27.54 -10.19 -23.17
C THR A 29 28.92 -10.55 -22.64
N ARG A 30 29.93 -10.56 -23.52
CA ARG A 30 31.34 -10.75 -23.13
C ARG A 30 31.95 -9.52 -22.45
N ASN A 31 31.30 -8.36 -22.58
CA ASN A 31 31.75 -7.12 -21.93
C ASN A 31 31.22 -7.10 -20.49
N GLU A 32 32.13 -7.29 -19.53
CA GLU A 32 31.79 -7.33 -18.11
C GLU A 32 31.13 -6.05 -17.59
N ARG A 33 31.54 -4.88 -18.08
CA ARG A 33 30.96 -3.61 -17.64
C ARG A 33 29.49 -3.52 -18.06
N LYS A 34 29.17 -3.97 -19.28
CA LYS A 34 27.79 -4.06 -19.77
C LYS A 34 27.00 -5.11 -18.97
N ALA A 35 27.57 -6.29 -18.71
CA ALA A 35 26.94 -7.32 -17.89
C ALA A 35 26.54 -6.78 -16.51
N ARG A 36 27.48 -6.12 -15.82
CA ARG A 36 27.23 -5.48 -14.51
C ARG A 36 26.13 -4.42 -14.58
N THR A 37 26.11 -3.61 -15.64
CA THR A 37 25.11 -2.55 -15.80
C THR A 37 23.72 -3.13 -16.04
N LEU A 38 23.60 -4.19 -16.85
CA LEU A 38 22.34 -4.88 -17.13
C LEU A 38 21.81 -5.59 -15.89
N SER A 39 22.66 -6.32 -15.17
CA SER A 39 22.28 -6.97 -13.90
C SER A 39 21.76 -5.95 -12.90
N LYS A 40 22.51 -4.85 -12.69
CA LYS A 40 22.09 -3.81 -11.76
C LYS A 40 20.73 -3.21 -12.11
N ARG A 41 20.43 -3.01 -13.40
CA ARG A 41 19.12 -2.50 -13.83
C ARG A 41 17.98 -3.47 -13.53
N MET A 42 18.24 -4.78 -13.63
CA MET A 42 17.25 -5.80 -13.24
C MET A 42 17.06 -5.82 -11.73
N ASP A 43 18.14 -5.70 -10.96
CA ASP A 43 18.09 -5.61 -9.49
C ASP A 43 17.28 -4.36 -9.06
N ASP A 44 17.63 -3.18 -9.60
CA ASP A 44 16.92 -1.92 -9.32
C ASP A 44 15.42 -2.00 -9.70
N LEU A 45 15.06 -2.75 -10.75
CA LEU A 45 13.66 -2.95 -11.16
C LEU A 45 12.92 -3.86 -10.17
N GLU A 46 13.54 -4.97 -9.75
CA GLU A 46 12.96 -5.90 -8.78
C GLU A 46 12.76 -5.24 -7.41
N ASP A 47 13.76 -4.49 -6.94
CA ASP A 47 13.67 -3.69 -5.71
C ASP A 47 12.51 -2.71 -5.80
N ARG A 48 12.38 -2.00 -6.93
CA ARG A 48 11.28 -1.04 -7.13
C ARG A 48 9.91 -1.71 -7.17
N ILE A 49 9.81 -2.93 -7.72
CA ILE A 49 8.57 -3.71 -7.70
C ILE A 49 8.20 -4.04 -6.25
N ALA A 50 9.15 -4.54 -5.47
CA ALA A 50 8.92 -4.91 -4.07
C ALA A 50 8.45 -3.72 -3.23
N GLU A 51 9.14 -2.58 -3.33
CA GLU A 51 8.74 -1.33 -2.64
C GLU A 51 7.31 -0.90 -2.99
N LEU A 52 6.94 -0.95 -4.27
CA LEU A 52 5.61 -0.56 -4.72
C LEU A 52 4.53 -1.53 -4.23
N GLN A 53 4.82 -2.83 -4.23
CA GLN A 53 3.90 -3.84 -3.72
C GLN A 53 3.66 -3.66 -2.21
N GLU A 54 4.72 -3.46 -1.42
CA GLU A 54 4.60 -3.21 0.02
C GLU A 54 3.76 -1.96 0.31
N ALA A 55 4.04 -0.86 -0.38
CA ALA A 55 3.26 0.37 -0.25
C ALA A 55 1.79 0.16 -0.64
N GLU A 56 1.51 -0.64 -1.67
CA GLU A 56 0.15 -0.95 -2.10
C GLU A 56 -0.59 -1.87 -1.12
N GLU A 57 0.08 -2.86 -0.53
CA GLU A 57 -0.51 -3.70 0.52
C GLU A 57 -0.89 -2.88 1.75
N ILE A 58 -0.01 -1.98 2.19
CA ILE A 58 -0.31 -1.04 3.27
C ILE A 58 -1.50 -0.14 2.89
N ALA A 59 -1.54 0.37 1.66
CA ALA A 59 -2.62 1.22 1.18
C ALA A 59 -3.98 0.48 1.02
N LYS A 60 -3.98 -0.85 0.96
CA LYS A 60 -5.21 -1.68 0.97
C LYS A 60 -5.78 -1.84 2.37
N ILE A 61 -5.01 -1.58 3.43
CA ILE A 61 -5.51 -1.63 4.80
C ILE A 61 -6.61 -0.57 4.94
N ARG A 62 -7.74 -0.99 5.53
CA ARG A 62 -8.90 -0.15 5.79
C ARG A 62 -9.18 -0.16 7.29
N PRO A 63 -9.61 0.98 7.87
CA PRO A 63 -10.15 0.98 9.22
C PRO A 63 -11.37 0.06 9.32
N GLU A 64 -11.71 -0.35 10.53
CA GLU A 64 -12.87 -1.21 10.80
C GLU A 64 -14.20 -0.49 10.57
N LEU A 65 -14.23 0.84 10.69
CA LEU A 65 -15.41 1.67 10.40
C LEU A 65 -15.21 2.43 9.09
N ASP A 66 -16.26 2.49 8.29
CA ASP A 66 -16.29 3.29 7.07
C ASP A 66 -16.80 4.72 7.32
N GLY A 67 -16.65 5.59 6.33
CA GLY A 67 -17.06 7.00 6.45
C GLY A 67 -18.55 7.16 6.72
N LYS A 68 -19.40 6.22 6.27
CA LYS A 68 -20.84 6.27 6.52
C LYS A 68 -21.14 5.96 7.98
N ALA A 69 -20.52 4.92 8.53
CA ALA A 69 -20.64 4.52 9.92
C ALA A 69 -20.20 5.65 10.86
N ILE A 70 -19.14 6.37 10.51
CA ILE A 70 -18.66 7.55 11.24
C ILE A 70 -19.68 8.69 11.19
N MET A 71 -20.23 9.01 10.01
CA MET A 71 -21.25 10.05 9.85
C MET A 71 -22.50 9.74 10.68
N ASP A 72 -22.99 8.50 10.57
CA ASP A 72 -24.21 8.05 11.25
C ASP A 72 -24.03 8.09 12.78
N HIS A 73 -22.84 7.73 13.28
CA HIS A 73 -22.54 7.69 14.72
C HIS A 73 -22.28 9.07 15.33
N LEU A 74 -21.45 9.90 14.67
CA LEU A 74 -21.10 11.23 15.17
C LEU A 74 -22.13 12.32 14.82
N GLY A 75 -23.08 12.01 13.93
CA GLY A 75 -24.11 12.95 13.47
C GLY A 75 -23.54 14.10 12.62
N ILE A 76 -22.39 13.90 11.98
CA ILE A 76 -21.71 14.91 11.16
C ILE A 76 -21.91 14.66 9.66
N GLY A 77 -21.92 15.73 8.87
CA GLY A 77 -22.03 15.67 7.42
C GLY A 77 -20.72 15.35 6.70
N PRO A 78 -20.75 15.10 5.38
CA PRO A 78 -19.55 14.87 4.58
C PRO A 78 -18.58 16.05 4.68
N GLY A 79 -17.33 15.80 5.08
CA GLY A 79 -16.34 16.86 5.27
C GLY A 79 -14.95 16.37 5.70
N ARG A 80 -14.08 17.34 5.97
CA ARG A 80 -12.69 17.11 6.41
C ARG A 80 -12.61 16.25 7.68
N GLU A 81 -13.56 16.42 8.59
CA GLU A 81 -13.63 15.71 9.87
C GLU A 81 -13.73 14.19 9.70
N ILE A 82 -14.46 13.72 8.70
CA ILE A 82 -14.56 12.28 8.37
C ILE A 82 -13.21 11.75 7.90
N GLY A 83 -12.49 12.52 7.07
CA GLY A 83 -11.15 12.14 6.61
C GLY A 83 -10.18 12.01 7.78
N GLU A 84 -10.27 12.91 8.75
CA GLU A 84 -9.45 12.86 9.96
C GLU A 84 -9.85 11.69 10.89
N ALA A 85 -11.13 11.40 11.02
CA ALA A 85 -11.63 10.24 11.77
C ALA A 85 -11.20 8.91 11.12
N LEU A 86 -11.31 8.80 9.79
CA LEU A 86 -10.83 7.65 9.03
C LEU A 86 -9.32 7.45 9.17
N GLN A 87 -8.54 8.54 9.14
CA GLN A 87 -7.10 8.48 9.35
C GLN A 87 -6.78 8.00 10.77
N PHE A 88 -7.43 8.55 11.79
CA PHE A 88 -7.26 8.13 13.18
C PHE A 88 -7.55 6.63 13.37
N LEU A 89 -8.64 6.12 12.80
CA LEU A 89 -8.99 4.71 12.89
C LEU A 89 -8.05 3.82 12.05
N LEU A 90 -7.53 4.33 10.94
CA LEU A 90 -6.52 3.64 10.14
C LEU A 90 -5.20 3.52 10.92
N ASP A 91 -4.79 4.56 11.63
CA ASP A 91 -3.58 4.54 12.46
C ASP A 91 -3.70 3.47 13.56
N ILE A 92 -4.84 3.39 14.26
CA ILE A 92 -5.13 2.30 15.22
C ILE A 92 -5.03 0.93 14.53
N ARG A 93 -5.61 0.80 13.34
CA ARG A 93 -5.61 -0.46 12.58
C ARG A 93 -4.20 -0.90 12.18
N LEU A 94 -3.29 0.04 11.93
CA LEU A 94 -1.89 -0.21 11.59
C LEU A 94 -1.05 -0.57 12.82
N ASP A 95 -1.28 0.11 13.95
CA ASP A 95 -0.49 -0.09 15.17
C ASP A 95 -0.93 -1.31 15.99
N GLU A 96 -2.24 -1.52 16.13
CA GLU A 96 -2.82 -2.52 17.04
C GLU A 96 -3.55 -3.65 16.33
N GLY A 97 -3.78 -3.54 15.03
CA GLY A 97 -4.54 -4.53 14.26
C GLY A 97 -6.05 -4.38 14.43
N LEU A 98 -6.78 -5.50 14.36
CA LEU A 98 -8.22 -5.51 14.56
C LEU A 98 -8.56 -5.45 16.05
N ILE A 99 -9.30 -4.42 16.43
CA ILE A 99 -9.73 -4.14 17.79
C ILE A 99 -11.23 -4.40 18.02
N GLY A 100 -11.99 -4.58 16.93
CA GLY A 100 -13.44 -4.79 16.94
C GLY A 100 -14.23 -3.49 16.81
N GLU A 101 -15.40 -3.55 16.16
CA GLU A 101 -16.24 -2.37 15.90
C GLU A 101 -16.63 -1.62 17.18
N ASP A 102 -16.99 -2.33 18.25
CA ASP A 102 -17.36 -1.72 19.54
C ASP A 102 -16.21 -0.91 20.17
N GLU A 103 -14.98 -1.41 20.05
CA GLU A 103 -13.77 -0.70 20.51
C GLU A 103 -13.48 0.49 19.60
N ALA A 104 -13.62 0.31 18.28
CA ALA A 104 -13.40 1.36 17.29
C ALA A 104 -14.35 2.55 17.52
N TYR A 105 -15.64 2.30 17.77
CA TYR A 105 -16.60 3.35 18.11
C TYR A 105 -16.24 4.08 19.41
N ARG A 106 -15.88 3.34 20.46
CA ARG A 106 -15.51 3.95 21.74
C ARG A 106 -14.25 4.82 21.64
N ARG A 107 -13.26 4.40 20.87
CA ARG A 107 -12.05 5.21 20.61
C ARG A 107 -12.36 6.41 19.72
N LEU A 108 -13.23 6.25 18.73
CA LEU A 108 -13.72 7.34 17.89
C LEU A 108 -14.41 8.41 18.75
N ASP A 109 -15.26 8.02 19.69
CA ASP A 109 -15.94 8.93 20.61
C ASP A 109 -14.94 9.68 21.50
N ALA A 110 -13.97 8.96 22.08
CA ALA A 110 -12.94 9.57 22.91
C ALA A 110 -12.08 10.57 22.13
N TRP A 111 -11.71 10.23 20.90
CA TRP A 111 -10.96 11.11 20.01
C TRP A 111 -11.77 12.34 19.60
N TRP A 112 -13.06 12.16 19.28
CA TRP A 112 -13.95 13.26 18.90
C TRP A 112 -14.19 14.23 20.06
N ALA A 113 -14.43 13.71 21.26
CA ALA A 113 -14.62 14.51 22.46
C ALA A 113 -13.36 15.30 22.85
N ALA A 114 -12.16 14.77 22.61
CA ALA A 114 -10.89 15.47 22.89
C ALA A 114 -10.61 16.65 21.94
N ARG A 115 -11.39 16.79 20.87
CA ARG A 115 -11.25 17.86 19.87
C ARG A 115 -12.25 19.00 20.03
N ALA A 116 -13.31 18.79 20.80
CA ALA A 116 -14.34 19.78 21.12
C ALA A 116 -13.89 20.68 22.30
#